data_AF-A0A3M1GH26-F1
#
_entry.id   AF-A0A3M1GH26-F1
#
_cell.length_a   1.000
_cell.length_b   1.000
_cell.length_c   1.000
_cell.angle_alpha   90.00
_cell.angle_beta   90.00
_cell.angle_gamma   90.00
#
_symmetry.space_group_name_H-M   'P 1'
#
loop_
_entity.id
_entity.type
_entity.pdbx_description
1 polymer ?
#
loop_
_entity_poly.entity_id
_entity_poly.type
_entity_poly.pdbx_seq_one_letter_code
_entity_poly.pdbx_strand_id
1 'polypeptide(L)'
;MTTNSASHDTAAATSLRTLRRFLPYIWPRRDRDLRRRVAGALALMVVAKATLLLVPFLYEYAVDALAPETGRGVAFAVGMIVAYAGVRFLSTAFQFLRDAIYVRVGQRAIRRLALDVFQHLHSLSLRFHLERRTGGLAKAIERGTKSIDEMLYFILFNILPTVLELVAVAVIFWFRFGWVLVAIMAASVAAYIAFTALVTEWRTKLRRAMVDEDTHANSRAIDSLLNYETVKYFGNERHEIARYDGSLRRYEEAAVKSDASLALLNIGQGLVTSVCLGAAMIYIALGIGGGRFSVGELVMVNAMLMQLFRPLDILGWVYRNIKQGLVDMEYMF
;
A
#
# COMPACT_ATOMS: atom_id res chain seq x y z
N MET A 1 9.42 9.50 -31.70
CA MET A 1 9.58 9.24 -30.25
C MET A 1 9.53 10.56 -29.49
N THR A 2 8.34 11.15 -29.22
CA THR A 2 8.23 12.39 -28.39
C THR A 2 6.82 12.68 -27.84
N THR A 3 5.84 11.78 -27.94
CA THR A 3 4.44 12.11 -27.56
C THR A 3 3.96 11.52 -26.23
N ASN A 4 4.81 10.87 -25.44
CA ASN A 4 4.35 10.19 -24.20
C ASN A 4 4.62 10.96 -22.89
N SER A 5 5.25 12.14 -22.91
CA SER A 5 5.50 12.92 -21.68
C SER A 5 4.34 13.86 -21.32
N ALA A 6 3.61 14.41 -22.31
CA ALA A 6 2.56 15.41 -22.07
C ALA A 6 1.26 14.85 -21.46
N SER A 7 0.97 13.55 -21.64
CA SER A 7 -0.21 12.87 -21.06
C SER A 7 0.00 12.51 -19.57
N HIS A 8 1.24 12.32 -19.14
CA HIS A 8 1.56 12.03 -17.74
C HIS A 8 1.53 13.29 -16.86
N ASP A 9 1.98 14.43 -17.37
CA ASP A 9 1.97 15.71 -16.63
C ASP A 9 0.56 16.25 -16.38
N THR A 10 -0.37 16.05 -17.33
CA THR A 10 -1.78 16.43 -17.19
C THR A 10 -2.52 15.55 -16.17
N ALA A 11 -2.26 14.24 -16.17
CA ALA A 11 -2.84 13.32 -15.18
C ALA A 11 -2.34 13.59 -13.75
N ALA A 12 -1.05 13.90 -13.56
CA ALA A 12 -0.47 14.21 -12.26
C ALA A 12 -0.97 15.56 -11.70
N ALA A 13 -1.08 16.59 -12.54
CA ALA A 13 -1.60 17.89 -12.15
C ALA A 13 -3.09 17.86 -11.77
N THR A 14 -3.91 17.06 -12.46
CA THR A 14 -5.33 16.83 -12.11
C THR A 14 -5.43 16.08 -10.78
N SER A 15 -4.60 15.05 -10.59
CA SER A 15 -4.57 14.25 -9.35
C SER A 15 -4.27 15.08 -8.10
N LEU A 16 -3.32 16.03 -8.20
CA LEU A 16 -2.95 16.91 -7.08
C LEU A 16 -4.06 17.92 -6.74
N ARG A 17 -4.78 18.45 -7.73
CA ARG A 17 -5.93 19.35 -7.50
C ARG A 17 -7.06 18.61 -6.80
N THR A 18 -7.34 17.39 -7.22
CA THR A 18 -8.37 16.51 -6.66
C THR A 18 -8.05 16.17 -5.19
N LEU A 19 -6.81 15.78 -4.89
CA LEU A 19 -6.32 15.62 -3.50
C LEU A 19 -6.47 16.89 -2.64
N ARG A 20 -6.17 18.05 -3.20
CA ARG A 20 -6.29 19.34 -2.49
C ARG A 20 -7.74 19.70 -2.17
N ARG A 21 -8.71 19.27 -2.98
CA ARG A 21 -10.15 19.46 -2.70
C ARG A 21 -10.66 18.61 -1.55
N PHE A 22 -9.99 17.51 -1.24
CA PHE A 22 -10.38 16.62 -0.14
C PHE A 22 -9.71 16.93 1.20
N LEU A 23 -8.55 17.61 1.14
CA LEU A 23 -7.81 18.06 2.32
C LEU A 23 -8.66 18.83 3.36
N PRO A 24 -9.65 19.67 2.97
CA PRO A 24 -10.56 20.32 3.92
C PRO A 24 -11.47 19.37 4.70
N TYR A 25 -11.75 18.15 4.21
CA TYR A 25 -12.58 17.18 4.92
C TYR A 25 -11.81 16.42 6.01
N ILE A 26 -10.51 16.16 5.78
CA ILE A 26 -9.61 15.59 6.79
C ILE A 26 -9.01 16.66 7.72
N TRP A 27 -8.83 17.88 7.23
CA TRP A 27 -8.34 19.01 8.01
C TRP A 27 -9.31 20.20 7.99
N PRO A 28 -10.53 20.03 8.52
CA PRO A 28 -11.55 21.07 8.56
C PRO A 28 -11.05 22.26 9.40
N ARG A 29 -11.13 23.45 8.81
CA ARG A 29 -10.70 24.70 9.47
C ARG A 29 -11.49 25.00 10.76
N ARG A 30 -12.73 24.49 10.87
CA ARG A 30 -13.65 24.78 11.98
C ARG A 30 -13.68 23.73 13.10
N ASP A 31 -13.26 22.48 12.85
CA ASP A 31 -13.33 21.40 13.86
C ASP A 31 -11.97 21.20 14.56
N ARG A 32 -11.83 21.82 15.74
CA ARG A 32 -10.60 21.78 16.55
C ARG A 32 -10.30 20.38 17.10
N ASP A 33 -11.33 19.57 17.40
CA ASP A 33 -11.16 18.18 17.88
C ASP A 33 -10.56 17.30 16.77
N LEU A 34 -11.07 17.41 15.55
CA LEU A 34 -10.57 16.61 14.43
C LEU A 34 -9.11 16.97 14.08
N ARG A 35 -8.75 18.26 14.09
CA ARG A 35 -7.36 18.71 13.90
C ARG A 35 -6.40 18.15 14.95
N ARG A 36 -6.80 18.16 16.22
CA ARG A 36 -5.99 17.60 17.32
C ARG A 36 -5.76 16.10 17.13
N ARG A 37 -6.77 15.36 16.67
CA ARG A 37 -6.65 13.91 16.40
C ARG A 37 -5.73 13.63 15.22
N VAL A 38 -5.85 14.39 14.12
CA VAL A 38 -4.93 14.23 12.98
C VAL A 38 -3.50 14.57 13.38
N ALA A 39 -3.28 15.68 14.10
CA ALA A 39 -1.96 16.04 14.60
C ALA A 39 -1.40 14.96 15.56
N GLY A 40 -2.24 14.43 16.46
CA GLY A 40 -1.86 13.33 17.35
C GLY A 40 -1.51 12.03 16.60
N ALA A 41 -2.28 11.67 15.57
CA ALA A 41 -1.98 10.52 14.73
C ALA A 41 -0.67 10.71 13.94
N LEU A 42 -0.43 11.88 13.38
CA LEU A 42 0.83 12.20 12.70
C LEU A 42 2.02 12.21 13.67
N ALA A 43 1.86 12.75 14.88
CA ALA A 43 2.89 12.70 15.90
C ALA A 43 3.22 11.26 16.31
N LEU A 44 2.20 10.43 16.57
CA LEU A 44 2.38 9.01 16.86
C LEU A 44 3.00 8.25 15.70
N MET A 45 2.69 8.61 14.46
CA MET A 45 3.35 8.06 13.26
C MET A 45 4.85 8.34 13.28
N VAL A 46 5.26 9.58 13.59
CA VAL A 46 6.68 9.96 13.66
C VAL A 46 7.36 9.20 14.79
N VAL A 47 6.75 9.17 15.98
CA VAL A 47 7.30 8.46 17.14
C VAL A 47 7.43 6.96 16.85
N ALA A 48 6.40 6.33 16.28
CA ALA A 48 6.44 4.93 15.88
C ALA A 48 7.62 4.65 14.92
N LYS A 49 7.81 5.48 13.89
CA LYS A 49 8.91 5.32 12.94
C LYS A 49 10.27 5.58 13.56
N ALA A 50 10.40 6.58 14.43
CA ALA A 50 11.63 6.83 15.17
C ALA A 50 11.99 5.63 16.06
N THR A 51 11.02 5.08 16.81
CA THR A 51 11.25 3.87 17.62
C THR A 51 11.61 2.67 16.75
N LEU A 52 10.98 2.52 15.60
CA LEU A 52 11.26 1.41 14.68
C LEU A 52 12.69 1.50 14.12
N LEU A 53 13.18 2.71 13.81
CA LEU A 53 14.57 2.93 13.36
C LEU A 53 15.62 2.62 14.44
N LEU A 54 15.25 2.66 15.73
CA LEU A 54 16.15 2.29 16.82
C LEU A 54 16.30 0.78 17.01
N VAL A 55 15.32 -0.01 16.56
CA VAL A 55 15.29 -1.47 16.76
C VAL A 55 16.55 -2.16 16.20
N PRO A 56 17.03 -1.86 14.96
CA PRO A 56 18.26 -2.44 14.44
C PRO A 56 19.53 -2.11 15.23
N PHE A 57 19.63 -0.91 15.82
CA PHE A 57 20.78 -0.52 16.64
C PHE A 57 20.84 -1.29 17.96
N LEU A 58 19.69 -1.54 18.59
CA LEU A 58 19.64 -2.37 19.80
C LEU A 58 20.06 -3.81 19.49
N TYR A 59 19.71 -4.31 18.31
CA TYR A 59 20.13 -5.62 17.86
C TYR A 59 21.65 -5.67 17.58
N GLU A 60 22.18 -4.65 16.90
CA GLU A 60 23.63 -4.45 16.71
C GLU A 60 24.38 -4.50 18.05
N TYR A 61 23.99 -3.68 19.02
CA TYR A 61 24.67 -3.60 20.31
C TYR A 61 24.59 -4.89 21.12
N ALA A 62 23.49 -5.64 21.00
CA ALA A 62 23.37 -6.96 21.60
C ALA A 62 24.36 -7.96 20.98
N VAL A 63 24.48 -7.98 19.66
CA VAL A 63 25.40 -8.86 18.93
C VAL A 63 26.85 -8.51 19.23
N ASP A 64 27.19 -7.22 19.16
CA ASP A 64 28.55 -6.75 19.44
C ASP A 64 28.97 -7.05 20.88
N ALA A 65 28.06 -6.99 21.86
CA ALA A 65 28.37 -7.32 23.25
C ALA A 65 28.63 -8.81 23.51
N LEU A 66 28.17 -9.69 22.62
CA LEU A 66 28.46 -11.12 22.65
C LEU A 66 29.73 -11.48 21.85
N ALA A 67 30.24 -10.55 21.04
CA ALA A 67 31.49 -10.76 20.34
C ALA A 67 32.66 -10.80 21.34
N PRO A 68 33.64 -11.72 21.19
CA PRO A 68 34.76 -11.87 22.13
C PRO A 68 35.57 -10.59 22.36
N GLU A 69 35.60 -9.72 21.36
CA GLU A 69 36.45 -8.52 21.26
C GLU A 69 36.00 -7.36 22.17
N THR A 70 34.71 -7.26 22.56
CA THR A 70 34.16 -6.04 23.19
C THR A 70 34.09 -6.06 24.71
N GLY A 71 34.17 -7.23 25.36
CA GLY A 71 34.24 -7.37 26.82
C GLY A 71 33.02 -6.87 27.62
N ARG A 72 31.90 -6.50 26.98
CA ARG A 72 30.70 -5.95 27.66
C ARG A 72 29.91 -7.00 28.45
N GLY A 73 30.08 -8.28 28.12
CA GLY A 73 29.51 -9.41 28.84
C GLY A 73 28.03 -9.66 28.58
N VAL A 74 27.59 -10.86 28.97
CA VAL A 74 26.23 -11.38 28.69
C VAL A 74 25.13 -10.50 29.29
N ALA A 75 25.37 -9.88 30.46
CA ALA A 75 24.37 -9.05 31.12
C ALA A 75 23.97 -7.83 30.27
N PHE A 76 24.94 -7.16 29.63
CA PHE A 76 24.65 -6.04 28.72
C PHE A 76 23.90 -6.50 27.48
N ALA A 77 24.32 -7.64 26.88
CA ALA A 77 23.64 -8.22 25.74
C ALA A 77 22.16 -8.55 26.05
N VAL A 78 21.88 -9.16 27.20
CA VAL A 78 20.52 -9.44 27.67
C VAL A 78 19.73 -8.13 27.83
N GLY A 79 20.32 -7.10 28.42
CA GLY A 79 19.70 -5.78 28.53
C GLY A 79 19.31 -5.18 27.17
N MET A 80 20.20 -5.27 26.17
CA MET A 80 19.93 -4.81 24.81
C MET A 80 18.86 -5.65 24.10
N ILE A 81 18.81 -6.96 24.34
CA ILE A 81 17.77 -7.84 23.79
C ILE A 81 16.39 -7.50 24.38
N VAL A 82 16.31 -7.27 25.70
CA VAL A 82 15.08 -6.83 26.37
C VAL A 82 14.64 -5.46 25.84
N ALA A 83 15.58 -4.52 25.69
CA ALA A 83 15.30 -3.22 25.09
C ALA A 83 14.82 -3.35 23.63
N TYR A 84 15.46 -4.20 22.82
CA TYR A 84 15.06 -4.50 21.45
C TYR A 84 13.61 -4.99 21.40
N ALA A 85 13.25 -5.96 22.25
CA ALA A 85 11.89 -6.50 22.32
C ALA A 85 10.89 -5.42 22.77
N GLY A 86 11.23 -4.65 23.80
CA GLY A 86 10.40 -3.57 24.33
C GLY A 86 10.16 -2.44 23.32
N VAL A 87 11.20 -1.94 22.67
CA VAL A 87 11.10 -0.87 21.66
C VAL A 87 10.36 -1.36 20.42
N ARG A 88 10.56 -2.61 20.00
CA ARG A 88 9.82 -3.20 18.88
C ARG A 88 8.33 -3.33 19.20
N PHE A 89 7.98 -3.75 20.41
CA PHE A 89 6.60 -3.77 20.88
C PHE A 89 6.02 -2.36 20.95
N LEU A 90 6.76 -1.40 21.49
CA LEU A 90 6.33 0.00 21.61
C LEU A 90 6.07 0.65 20.25
N SER A 91 6.92 0.40 19.26
CA SER A 91 6.69 0.83 17.88
C SER A 91 5.37 0.28 17.34
N THR A 92 5.11 -1.01 17.55
CA THR A 92 3.85 -1.66 17.16
C THR A 92 2.65 -1.03 17.88
N ALA A 93 2.76 -0.80 19.19
CA ALA A 93 1.71 -0.18 19.99
C ALA A 93 1.40 1.25 19.52
N PHE A 94 2.41 2.06 19.19
CA PHE A 94 2.20 3.40 18.63
C PHE A 94 1.56 3.39 17.25
N GLN A 95 1.87 2.39 16.41
CA GLN A 95 1.18 2.20 15.12
C GLN A 95 -0.31 1.92 15.33
N PHE A 96 -0.66 0.95 16.17
CA PHE A 96 -2.07 0.64 16.46
C PHE A 96 -2.81 1.80 17.14
N LEU A 97 -2.14 2.53 18.06
CA LEU A 97 -2.74 3.68 18.73
C LEU A 97 -3.01 4.82 17.74
N ARG A 98 -2.08 5.09 16.83
CA ARG A 98 -2.28 6.02 15.72
C ARG A 98 -3.48 5.62 14.89
N ASP A 99 -3.59 4.35 14.50
CA ASP A 99 -4.66 3.85 13.64
C ASP A 99 -6.02 3.97 14.36
N ALA A 100 -6.07 3.65 15.66
CA ALA A 100 -7.26 3.82 16.50
C ALA A 100 -7.71 5.29 16.62
N ILE A 101 -6.77 6.23 16.70
CA ILE A 101 -7.07 7.67 16.71
C ILE A 101 -7.57 8.12 15.34
N TYR A 102 -6.92 7.67 14.27
CA TYR A 102 -7.25 8.05 12.90
C TYR A 102 -8.61 7.49 12.46
N VAL A 103 -9.03 6.30 12.88
CA VAL A 103 -10.29 5.70 12.43
C VAL A 103 -11.49 6.63 12.67
N ARG A 104 -11.48 7.36 13.80
CA ARG A 104 -12.53 8.34 14.12
C ARG A 104 -12.48 9.57 13.21
N VAL A 105 -11.30 9.94 12.72
CA VAL A 105 -11.10 11.03 11.75
C VAL A 105 -11.67 10.61 10.40
N GLY A 106 -11.23 9.46 9.87
CA GLY A 106 -11.68 8.93 8.58
C GLY A 106 -13.19 8.75 8.51
N GLN A 107 -13.78 8.08 9.50
CA GLN A 107 -15.23 7.88 9.58
C GLN A 107 -16.02 9.20 9.70
N ARG A 108 -15.49 10.21 10.40
CA ARG A 108 -16.15 11.53 10.46
C ARG A 108 -16.07 12.26 9.12
N ALA A 109 -14.96 12.12 8.37
CA ALA A 109 -14.80 12.69 7.04
C ALA A 109 -15.75 12.02 6.04
N ILE A 110 -15.81 10.69 6.01
CA ILE A 110 -16.77 9.90 5.20
C ILE A 110 -18.20 10.38 5.47
N ARG A 111 -18.61 10.44 6.74
CA ARG A 111 -19.96 10.86 7.13
C ARG A 111 -20.30 12.27 6.63
N ARG A 112 -19.37 13.22 6.75
CA ARG A 112 -19.58 14.61 6.31
C ARG A 112 -19.71 14.69 4.80
N LEU A 113 -18.80 14.04 4.07
CA LEU A 113 -18.88 14.05 2.61
C LEU A 113 -20.15 13.38 2.10
N ALA A 114 -20.52 12.23 2.66
CA ALA A 114 -21.75 11.54 2.29
C ALA A 114 -22.97 12.44 2.51
N LEU A 115 -23.01 13.19 3.62
CA LEU A 115 -24.08 14.14 3.89
C LEU A 115 -24.08 15.32 2.92
N ASP A 116 -22.92 15.92 2.63
CA ASP A 116 -22.81 17.06 1.71
C ASP A 116 -23.25 16.67 0.29
N VAL A 117 -22.86 15.47 -0.17
CA VAL A 117 -23.26 14.93 -1.48
C VAL A 117 -24.75 14.61 -1.50
N PHE A 118 -25.29 14.05 -0.42
CA PHE A 118 -26.72 13.78 -0.29
C PHE A 118 -27.55 15.07 -0.31
N GLN A 119 -27.11 16.11 0.39
CA GLN A 119 -27.73 17.45 0.35
C GLN A 119 -27.67 18.05 -1.05
N HIS A 120 -26.52 17.94 -1.72
CA HIS A 120 -26.38 18.43 -3.09
C HIS A 120 -27.32 17.70 -4.04
N LEU A 121 -27.44 16.37 -3.94
CA LEU A 121 -28.36 15.60 -4.76
C LEU A 121 -29.81 16.06 -4.57
N HIS A 122 -30.26 16.35 -3.36
CA HIS A 122 -31.59 16.90 -3.11
C HIS A 122 -31.80 18.32 -3.66
N SER A 123 -30.73 19.08 -3.89
CA SER A 123 -30.81 20.41 -4.49
C SER A 123 -30.89 20.40 -6.02
N LEU A 124 -30.73 19.23 -6.66
CA LEU A 124 -30.76 19.10 -8.11
C LEU A 124 -32.19 19.09 -8.65
N SER A 125 -32.32 19.44 -9.93
CA SER A 125 -33.61 19.51 -10.61
C SER A 125 -34.31 18.15 -10.68
N LEU A 126 -35.64 18.15 -10.69
CA LEU A 126 -36.44 16.93 -10.91
C LEU A 126 -36.02 16.18 -12.19
N ARG A 127 -35.64 16.91 -13.26
CA ARG A 127 -35.13 16.33 -14.50
C ARG A 127 -33.90 15.44 -14.27
N PHE A 128 -32.96 15.90 -13.44
CA PHE A 128 -31.79 15.11 -13.07
C PHE A 128 -32.18 13.78 -12.40
N HIS A 129 -33.17 13.81 -11.52
CA HIS A 129 -33.66 12.62 -10.83
C HIS A 129 -34.43 11.66 -11.73
N LEU A 130 -35.12 12.15 -12.76
CA LEU A 130 -35.87 11.32 -13.71
C LEU A 130 -34.96 10.67 -14.78
N GLU A 131 -33.85 11.33 -15.16
CA GLU A 131 -32.92 10.82 -16.18
C GLU A 131 -31.86 9.84 -15.62
N ARG A 132 -31.64 9.80 -14.30
CA ARG A 132 -30.59 8.98 -13.66
C ARG A 132 -31.18 7.80 -12.90
N ARG A 133 -30.54 6.62 -13.03
CA ARG A 133 -30.82 5.46 -12.17
C ARG A 133 -30.40 5.77 -10.73
N THR A 134 -31.35 6.00 -9.83
CA THR A 134 -31.14 6.32 -8.40
C THR A 134 -30.22 5.33 -7.69
N GLY A 135 -30.29 4.04 -8.00
CA GLY A 135 -29.41 3.02 -7.42
C GLY A 135 -27.93 3.13 -7.82
N GLY A 136 -27.63 3.64 -9.02
CA GLY A 136 -26.25 3.86 -9.48
C GLY A 136 -25.58 5.04 -8.77
N LEU A 137 -26.36 6.09 -8.47
CA LEU A 137 -25.90 7.27 -7.73
C LEU A 137 -25.54 6.90 -6.28
N ALA A 138 -26.43 6.21 -5.56
CA ALA A 138 -26.16 5.80 -4.17
C ALA A 138 -24.87 4.97 -4.06
N LYS A 139 -24.69 3.99 -4.96
CA LYS A 139 -23.49 3.14 -4.99
C LYS A 139 -22.23 3.90 -5.43
N ALA A 140 -22.35 4.97 -6.19
CA ALA A 140 -21.22 5.84 -6.53
C ALA A 140 -20.76 6.67 -5.32
N ILE A 141 -21.70 7.19 -4.52
CA ILE A 141 -21.38 7.94 -3.29
C ILE A 141 -20.68 7.04 -2.27
N GLU A 142 -21.25 5.85 -2.02
CA GLU A 142 -20.68 4.89 -1.07
C GLU A 142 -19.25 4.48 -1.47
N ARG A 143 -19.05 4.13 -2.75
CA ARG A 143 -17.72 3.77 -3.26
C ARG A 143 -16.76 4.95 -3.22
N GLY A 144 -17.15 6.11 -3.72
CA GLY A 144 -16.28 7.28 -3.77
C GLY A 144 -15.87 7.77 -2.38
N THR A 145 -16.81 7.89 -1.44
CA THR A 145 -16.48 8.29 -0.06
C THR A 145 -15.49 7.33 0.60
N LYS A 146 -15.66 6.02 0.41
CA LYS A 146 -14.77 4.99 0.97
C LYS A 146 -13.40 4.96 0.29
N SER A 147 -13.35 4.95 -1.04
CA SER A 147 -12.11 4.94 -1.82
C SER A 147 -11.21 6.12 -1.45
N ILE A 148 -11.80 7.27 -1.12
CA ILE A 148 -11.03 8.46 -0.79
C ILE A 148 -10.45 8.41 0.62
N ASP A 149 -11.19 7.91 1.61
CA ASP A 149 -10.65 7.69 2.96
C ASP A 149 -9.46 6.72 2.91
N GLU A 150 -9.62 5.61 2.20
CA GLU A 150 -8.56 4.63 1.97
C GLU A 150 -7.33 5.27 1.31
N MET A 151 -7.54 6.03 0.23
CA MET A 151 -6.46 6.75 -0.47
C MET A 151 -5.68 7.67 0.48
N LEU A 152 -6.38 8.48 1.27
CA LEU A 152 -5.75 9.43 2.18
C LEU A 152 -5.03 8.74 3.33
N TYR A 153 -5.60 7.65 3.84
CA TYR A 153 -4.93 6.78 4.80
C TYR A 153 -3.60 6.25 4.24
N PHE A 154 -3.58 5.75 3.01
CA PHE A 154 -2.35 5.24 2.40
C PHE A 154 -1.30 6.32 2.18
N ILE A 155 -1.70 7.51 1.73
CA ILE A 155 -0.76 8.61 1.51
C ILE A 155 -0.13 9.03 2.84
N LEU A 156 -0.94 9.24 3.88
CA LEU A 156 -0.47 9.76 5.17
C LEU A 156 0.27 8.72 6.01
N PHE A 157 -0.15 7.45 5.96
CA PHE A 157 0.33 6.42 6.91
C PHE A 157 1.07 5.25 6.27
N ASN A 158 1.21 5.23 4.94
CA ASN A 158 2.10 4.31 4.24
C ASN A 158 3.15 5.07 3.41
N ILE A 159 2.76 5.87 2.42
CA ILE A 159 3.72 6.52 1.50
C ILE A 159 4.62 7.51 2.24
N LEU A 160 4.04 8.50 2.92
CA LEU A 160 4.82 9.51 3.63
C LEU A 160 5.81 8.90 4.65
N PRO A 161 5.40 7.99 5.56
CA PRO A 161 6.33 7.33 6.45
C PRO A 161 7.41 6.52 5.74
N THR A 162 7.09 5.86 4.62
CA THR A 162 8.06 5.07 3.85
C THR A 162 9.13 5.95 3.23
N VAL A 163 8.74 7.12 2.69
CA VAL A 163 9.70 8.11 2.17
C VAL A 163 10.58 8.66 3.29
N LEU A 164 9.99 9.02 4.44
CA LEU A 164 10.75 9.48 5.60
C LEU A 164 11.74 8.41 6.10
N GLU A 165 11.31 7.16 6.15
CA GLU A 165 12.14 6.02 6.53
C GLU A 165 13.28 5.77 5.55
N LEU A 166 13.00 5.80 4.24
CA LEU A 166 14.01 5.69 3.18
C LEU A 166 15.08 6.77 3.31
N VAL A 167 14.68 8.03 3.51
CA VAL A 167 15.60 9.16 3.70
C VAL A 167 16.41 8.98 4.99
N ALA A 168 15.77 8.59 6.10
CA ALA A 168 16.45 8.38 7.36
C ALA A 168 17.50 7.25 7.27
N VAL A 169 17.16 6.12 6.65
CA VAL A 169 18.10 5.01 6.43
C VAL A 169 19.23 5.44 5.49
N ALA A 170 18.94 6.19 4.44
CA ALA A 170 19.98 6.73 3.53
C ALA A 170 20.99 7.60 4.28
N VAL A 171 20.49 8.49 5.15
CA VAL A 171 21.32 9.37 5.98
C VAL A 171 22.17 8.54 6.95
N ILE A 172 21.58 7.58 7.65
CA ILE A 172 22.30 6.68 8.58
C ILE A 172 23.40 5.91 7.83
N PHE A 173 23.09 5.37 6.66
CA PHE A 173 24.05 4.62 5.85
C PHE A 173 25.19 5.49 5.34
N TRP A 174 24.89 6.71 4.89
CA TRP A 174 25.89 7.66 4.44
C TRP A 174 26.93 7.95 5.53
N PHE A 175 26.47 8.23 6.75
CA PHE A 175 27.36 8.62 7.85
C PHE A 175 28.09 7.45 8.52
N ARG A 176 27.49 6.24 8.62
CA ARG A 176 28.17 5.07 9.22
C ARG A 176 29.01 4.26 8.23
N PHE A 177 28.47 3.99 7.04
CA PHE A 177 29.04 3.01 6.12
C PHE A 177 29.60 3.65 4.84
N GLY A 178 29.30 4.93 4.60
CA GLY A 178 29.69 5.66 3.41
C GLY A 178 28.72 5.46 2.24
N TRP A 179 29.08 6.06 1.11
CA TRP A 179 28.20 6.18 -0.05
C TRP A 179 27.87 4.84 -0.74
N VAL A 180 28.74 3.83 -0.62
CA VAL A 180 28.59 2.54 -1.33
C VAL A 180 27.29 1.84 -0.91
N LEU A 181 27.01 1.80 0.40
CA LEU A 181 25.79 1.17 0.90
C LEU A 181 24.54 1.96 0.51
N VAL A 182 24.62 3.29 0.47
CA VAL A 182 23.55 4.16 -0.02
C VAL A 182 23.28 3.90 -1.51
N ALA A 183 24.33 3.73 -2.31
CA ALA A 183 24.21 3.42 -3.74
C ALA A 183 23.58 2.05 -3.99
N ILE A 184 23.97 1.02 -3.22
CA ILE A 184 23.33 -0.31 -3.27
C ILE A 184 21.84 -0.18 -2.95
N MET A 185 21.49 0.48 -1.85
CA MET A 185 20.10 0.69 -1.45
C MET A 185 19.31 1.46 -2.51
N ALA A 186 19.84 2.59 -3.00
CA ALA A 186 19.16 3.42 -3.99
C ALA A 186 18.96 2.69 -5.32
N ALA A 187 19.97 1.95 -5.79
CA ALA A 187 19.88 1.13 -7.01
C ALA A 187 18.83 0.02 -6.84
N SER A 188 18.79 -0.66 -5.70
CA SER A 188 17.81 -1.70 -5.43
C SER A 188 16.38 -1.15 -5.29
N VAL A 189 16.18 -0.01 -4.64
CA VAL A 189 14.87 0.64 -4.56
C VAL A 189 14.40 1.09 -5.95
N ALA A 190 15.28 1.68 -6.76
CA ALA A 190 14.98 2.05 -8.14
C ALA A 190 14.61 0.83 -8.99
N ALA A 191 15.38 -0.25 -8.89
CA ALA A 191 15.10 -1.51 -9.58
C ALA A 191 13.77 -2.12 -9.13
N TYR A 192 13.48 -2.11 -7.82
CA TYR A 192 12.24 -2.60 -7.25
C TYR A 192 11.03 -1.83 -7.79
N ILE A 193 11.10 -0.50 -7.79
CA ILE A 193 10.02 0.37 -8.31
C ILE A 193 9.83 0.16 -9.81
N ALA A 194 10.91 0.15 -10.59
CA ALA A 194 10.85 -0.03 -12.04
C ALA A 194 10.27 -1.39 -12.41
N PHE A 195 10.77 -2.47 -11.80
CA PHE A 195 10.26 -3.83 -12.01
C PHE A 195 8.78 -3.93 -11.63
N THR A 196 8.41 -3.41 -10.45
CA THR A 196 7.02 -3.44 -9.98
C THR A 196 6.10 -2.67 -10.92
N ALA A 197 6.50 -1.50 -11.41
CA ALA A 197 5.69 -0.70 -12.34
C ALA A 197 5.45 -1.43 -13.67
N LEU A 198 6.52 -1.94 -14.29
CA LEU A 198 6.47 -2.65 -15.58
C LEU A 198 5.59 -3.90 -15.50
N VAL A 199 5.81 -4.74 -14.49
CA VAL A 199 5.03 -5.96 -14.30
C VAL A 199 3.59 -5.63 -13.95
N THR A 200 3.34 -4.62 -13.10
CA THR A 200 1.96 -4.23 -12.72
C THR A 200 1.14 -3.77 -13.93
N GLU A 201 1.74 -3.03 -14.87
CA GLU A 201 1.04 -2.59 -16.08
C GLU A 201 0.62 -3.79 -16.94
N TRP A 202 1.51 -4.75 -17.16
CA TRP A 202 1.19 -5.99 -17.86
C TRP A 202 0.10 -6.81 -17.14
N ARG A 203 0.25 -7.01 -15.83
CA ARG A 203 -0.72 -7.73 -14.99
C ARG A 203 -2.10 -7.10 -14.98
N THR A 204 -2.17 -5.77 -15.09
CA THR A 204 -3.45 -5.04 -15.14
C THR A 204 -4.29 -5.49 -16.35
N LYS A 205 -3.66 -5.85 -17.49
CA LYS A 205 -4.38 -6.37 -18.66
C LYS A 205 -4.97 -7.75 -18.40
N LEU A 206 -4.20 -8.64 -17.76
CA LEU A 206 -4.67 -9.99 -17.36
C LEU A 206 -5.84 -9.89 -16.37
N ARG A 207 -5.73 -8.98 -15.40
CA ARG A 207 -6.80 -8.76 -14.41
C ARG A 207 -8.08 -8.24 -15.07
N ARG A 208 -7.98 -7.36 -16.07
CA ARG A 208 -9.15 -6.88 -16.82
C ARG A 208 -9.85 -8.03 -17.53
N ALA A 209 -9.11 -8.85 -18.29
CA ALA A 209 -9.68 -10.02 -18.96
C ALA A 209 -10.38 -10.98 -17.98
N MET A 210 -9.79 -11.21 -16.80
CA MET A 210 -10.42 -12.01 -15.74
C MET A 210 -11.74 -11.40 -15.24
N VAL A 211 -11.78 -10.08 -14.99
CA VAL A 211 -12.99 -9.37 -14.56
C VAL A 211 -14.07 -9.36 -15.64
N ASP A 212 -13.69 -9.29 -16.91
CA ASP A 212 -14.62 -9.35 -18.04
C ASP A 212 -15.28 -10.74 -18.13
N GLU A 213 -14.50 -11.83 -18.04
CA GLU A 213 -15.05 -13.20 -18.02
C GLU A 213 -15.92 -13.47 -16.78
N ASP A 214 -15.55 -12.93 -15.61
CA ASP A 214 -16.37 -12.99 -14.40
C ASP A 214 -17.73 -12.31 -14.62
N THR A 215 -17.71 -11.11 -15.22
CA THR A 215 -18.92 -10.36 -15.55
C THR A 215 -19.79 -11.14 -16.54
N HIS A 216 -19.20 -11.79 -17.54
CA HIS A 216 -19.93 -12.64 -18.48
C HIS A 216 -20.55 -13.88 -17.81
N ALA A 217 -19.82 -14.56 -16.93
CA ALA A 217 -20.33 -15.72 -16.19
C ALA A 217 -21.49 -15.31 -15.28
N ASN A 218 -21.33 -14.23 -14.51
CA ASN A 218 -22.35 -13.72 -13.60
C ASN A 218 -23.60 -13.25 -14.36
N SER A 219 -23.42 -12.55 -15.48
CA SER A 219 -24.55 -12.12 -16.33
C SER A 219 -25.37 -13.31 -16.84
N ARG A 220 -24.71 -14.41 -17.23
CA ARG A 220 -25.41 -15.65 -17.65
C ARG A 220 -26.17 -16.31 -16.50
N ALA A 221 -25.57 -16.38 -15.31
CA ALA A 221 -26.24 -16.94 -14.14
C ALA A 221 -27.51 -16.12 -13.79
N ILE A 222 -27.39 -14.80 -13.78
CA ILE A 222 -28.52 -13.90 -13.52
C ILE A 222 -29.61 -14.07 -14.58
N ASP A 223 -29.25 -14.11 -15.86
CA ASP A 223 -30.23 -14.27 -16.95
C ASP A 223 -30.98 -15.61 -16.85
N SER A 224 -30.29 -16.71 -16.54
CA SER A 224 -30.91 -18.02 -16.33
C SER A 224 -31.86 -18.04 -15.13
N LEU A 225 -31.48 -17.39 -14.02
CA LEU A 225 -32.29 -17.34 -12.80
C LEU A 225 -33.50 -16.41 -12.95
N LEU A 226 -33.37 -15.28 -13.65
CA LEU A 226 -34.49 -14.39 -13.96
C LEU A 226 -35.50 -15.06 -14.90
N ASN A 227 -35.01 -15.88 -15.84
CA ASN A 227 -35.84 -16.63 -16.79
C ASN A 227 -36.06 -18.09 -16.38
N TYR A 228 -36.09 -18.37 -15.07
CA TYR A 228 -36.20 -19.73 -14.52
C TYR A 228 -37.42 -20.50 -15.08
N GLU A 229 -38.57 -19.82 -15.20
CA GLU A 229 -39.79 -20.41 -15.75
C GLU A 229 -39.59 -20.90 -17.19
N THR A 230 -38.94 -20.09 -18.03
CA THR A 230 -38.61 -20.46 -19.42
C THR A 230 -37.70 -21.68 -19.47
N VAL A 231 -36.66 -21.73 -18.65
CA VAL A 231 -35.76 -22.89 -18.59
C VAL A 231 -36.52 -24.16 -18.22
N LYS A 232 -37.47 -24.07 -17.27
CA LYS A 232 -38.32 -25.20 -16.86
C LYS A 232 -39.35 -25.60 -17.89
N TYR A 233 -39.99 -24.65 -18.58
CA TYR A 233 -40.96 -24.95 -19.63
C TYR A 233 -40.36 -25.76 -20.77
N PHE A 234 -39.08 -25.53 -21.10
CA PHE A 234 -38.38 -26.25 -22.16
C PHE A 234 -37.51 -27.42 -21.68
N GLY A 235 -37.44 -27.71 -20.37
CA GLY A 235 -36.61 -28.79 -19.82
C GLY A 235 -35.11 -28.65 -20.12
N ASN A 236 -34.62 -27.41 -20.21
CA ASN A 236 -33.27 -27.08 -20.69
C ASN A 236 -32.23 -26.89 -19.58
N GLU A 237 -32.46 -27.42 -18.36
CA GLU A 237 -31.58 -27.19 -17.22
C GLU A 237 -30.14 -27.66 -17.48
N ARG A 238 -29.98 -28.85 -18.08
CA ARG A 238 -28.64 -29.38 -18.43
C ARG A 238 -27.92 -28.52 -19.45
N HIS A 239 -28.67 -27.90 -20.38
CA HIS A 239 -28.11 -27.00 -21.37
C HIS A 239 -27.58 -25.72 -20.72
N GLU A 240 -28.37 -25.10 -19.83
CA GLU A 240 -27.95 -23.90 -19.10
C GLU A 240 -26.77 -24.17 -18.16
N ILE A 241 -26.78 -25.32 -17.47
CA ILE A 241 -25.64 -25.75 -16.62
C ILE A 241 -24.36 -25.88 -17.45
N ALA A 242 -24.41 -26.56 -18.61
CA ALA A 242 -23.24 -26.73 -19.47
C ALA A 242 -22.74 -25.39 -20.05
N ARG A 243 -23.66 -24.49 -20.38
CA ARG A 243 -23.34 -23.15 -20.89
C ARG A 243 -22.72 -22.23 -19.83
N TYR A 244 -23.15 -22.38 -18.58
CA TYR A 244 -22.57 -21.72 -17.43
C TYR A 244 -21.18 -22.28 -17.11
N ASP A 245 -21.03 -23.61 -17.06
CA ASP A 245 -19.73 -24.28 -16.88
C ASP A 245 -18.70 -23.83 -17.93
N GLY A 246 -19.08 -23.75 -19.20
CA GLY A 246 -18.19 -23.22 -20.24
C GLY A 246 -17.76 -21.76 -20.02
N SER A 247 -18.54 -20.96 -19.30
CA SER A 247 -18.15 -19.59 -18.92
C SER A 247 -17.27 -19.57 -17.69
N LEU A 248 -17.55 -20.44 -16.72
CA LEU A 248 -16.69 -20.64 -15.56
C LEU A 248 -15.31 -21.14 -15.96
N ARG A 249 -15.19 -22.02 -16.96
CA ARG A 249 -13.88 -22.49 -17.47
C ARG A 249 -13.04 -21.36 -18.07
N ARG A 250 -13.66 -20.45 -18.84
CA ARG A 250 -12.93 -19.27 -19.36
C ARG A 250 -12.50 -18.32 -18.24
N TYR A 251 -13.38 -18.09 -17.26
CA TYR A 251 -13.04 -17.34 -16.06
C TYR A 251 -11.89 -18.00 -15.29
N GLU A 252 -11.93 -19.31 -15.09
CA GLU A 252 -10.88 -20.09 -14.42
C GLU A 252 -9.53 -19.90 -15.12
N GLU A 253 -9.46 -20.07 -16.43
CA GLU A 253 -8.22 -19.87 -17.20
C GLU A 253 -7.70 -18.43 -17.08
N ALA A 254 -8.58 -17.44 -17.12
CA ALA A 254 -8.21 -16.03 -16.96
C ALA A 254 -7.74 -15.71 -15.53
N ALA A 255 -8.39 -16.31 -14.52
CA ALA A 255 -8.06 -16.18 -13.11
C ALA A 255 -6.70 -16.80 -12.79
N VAL A 256 -6.43 -18.01 -13.29
CA VAL A 256 -5.13 -18.67 -13.16
C VAL A 256 -4.02 -17.78 -13.75
N LYS A 257 -4.21 -17.20 -14.94
CA LYS A 257 -3.23 -16.27 -15.53
C LYS A 257 -3.05 -15.01 -14.67
N SER A 258 -4.14 -14.41 -14.18
CA SER A 258 -4.09 -13.24 -13.28
C SER A 258 -3.31 -13.54 -12.00
N ASP A 259 -3.54 -14.70 -11.38
CA ASP A 259 -2.97 -15.02 -10.08
C ASP A 259 -1.54 -15.58 -10.19
N ALA A 260 -1.25 -16.40 -11.21
CA ALA A 260 0.11 -16.81 -11.53
C ALA A 260 1.02 -15.59 -11.83
N SER A 261 0.47 -14.56 -12.47
CA SER A 261 1.21 -13.32 -12.69
C SER A 261 1.55 -12.57 -11.38
N LEU A 262 0.73 -12.71 -10.32
CA LEU A 262 1.05 -12.17 -8.99
C LEU A 262 2.24 -12.89 -8.39
N ALA A 263 2.29 -14.22 -8.52
CA ALA A 263 3.41 -15.01 -8.03
C ALA A 263 4.71 -14.60 -8.74
N LEU A 264 4.68 -14.38 -10.06
CA LEU A 264 5.85 -13.89 -10.81
C LEU A 264 6.33 -12.51 -10.32
N LEU A 265 5.41 -11.59 -10.02
CA LEU A 265 5.74 -10.30 -9.42
C LEU A 265 6.44 -10.48 -8.07
N ASN A 266 5.88 -11.30 -7.18
CA ASN A 266 6.43 -11.55 -5.85
C ASN A 266 7.81 -12.22 -5.92
N ILE A 267 8.01 -13.17 -6.83
CA ILE A 267 9.32 -13.82 -7.06
C ILE A 267 10.35 -12.78 -7.52
N GLY A 268 10.01 -11.93 -8.47
CA GLY A 268 10.94 -10.91 -8.97
C GLY A 268 11.25 -9.83 -7.91
N GLN A 269 10.26 -9.40 -7.13
CA GLN A 269 10.48 -8.50 -5.98
C GLN A 269 11.36 -9.17 -4.92
N GLY A 270 11.11 -10.44 -4.60
CA GLY A 270 11.92 -11.23 -3.69
C GLY A 270 13.38 -11.37 -4.16
N LEU A 271 13.59 -11.54 -5.48
CA LEU A 271 14.93 -11.58 -6.07
C LEU A 271 15.66 -10.25 -5.93
N VAL A 272 15.00 -9.12 -6.25
CA VAL A 272 15.59 -7.78 -6.11
C VAL A 272 15.99 -7.51 -4.65
N THR A 273 15.10 -7.81 -3.70
CA THR A 273 15.36 -7.66 -2.27
C THR A 273 16.51 -8.57 -1.79
N SER A 274 16.53 -9.83 -2.23
CA SER A 274 17.58 -10.78 -1.84
C SER A 274 18.95 -10.39 -2.40
N VAL A 275 19.00 -9.90 -3.64
CA VAL A 275 20.24 -9.37 -4.24
C VAL A 275 20.72 -8.12 -3.50
N CYS A 276 19.82 -7.21 -3.12
CA CYS A 276 20.14 -6.04 -2.31
C CYS A 276 20.76 -6.43 -0.96
N LEU A 277 20.09 -7.30 -0.22
CA LEU A 277 20.54 -7.80 1.08
C LEU A 277 21.89 -8.51 0.95
N GLY A 278 22.02 -9.43 -0.02
CA GLY A 278 23.28 -10.14 -0.28
C GLY A 278 24.43 -9.18 -0.61
N ALA A 279 24.23 -8.23 -1.51
CA ALA A 279 25.24 -7.25 -1.89
C ALA A 279 25.66 -6.36 -0.71
N ALA A 280 24.68 -5.86 0.06
CA ALA A 280 24.93 -5.05 1.24
C ALA A 280 25.68 -5.84 2.34
N MET A 281 25.26 -7.07 2.61
CA MET A 281 25.90 -7.94 3.60
C MET A 281 27.32 -8.33 3.17
N ILE A 282 27.56 -8.63 1.90
CA ILE A 282 28.91 -8.89 1.36
C ILE A 282 29.80 -7.66 1.56
N TYR A 283 29.30 -6.46 1.24
CA TYR A 283 30.05 -5.21 1.45
C TYR A 283 30.47 -5.02 2.92
N ILE A 284 29.54 -5.22 3.86
CA ILE A 284 29.85 -5.11 5.29
C ILE A 284 30.81 -6.23 5.72
N ALA A 285 30.59 -7.48 5.31
CA ALA A 285 31.46 -8.60 5.66
C ALA A 285 32.92 -8.42 5.19
N LEU A 286 33.13 -7.88 3.98
CA LEU A 286 34.46 -7.52 3.49
C LEU A 286 35.11 -6.42 4.34
N GLY A 287 34.31 -5.45 4.82
CA GLY A 287 34.79 -4.41 5.72
C GLY A 287 35.11 -4.91 7.14
N ILE A 288 34.39 -5.93 7.64
CA ILE A 288 34.72 -6.62 8.90
C ILE A 288 36.09 -7.29 8.79
N GLY A 289 36.36 -8.00 7.68
CA GLY A 289 37.67 -8.62 7.44
C GLY A 289 38.83 -7.61 7.40
N GLY A 290 38.55 -6.34 7.07
CA GLY A 290 39.50 -5.23 7.11
C GLY A 290 39.48 -4.41 8.41
N GLY A 291 38.76 -4.84 9.44
CA GLY A 291 38.64 -4.13 10.74
C GLY A 291 37.87 -2.81 10.69
N ARG A 292 37.11 -2.55 9.61
CA ARG A 292 36.36 -1.29 9.41
C ARG A 292 34.96 -1.30 10.01
N PHE A 293 34.36 -2.48 10.13
CA PHE A 293 32.98 -2.68 10.60
C PHE A 293 32.91 -3.78 11.66
N SER A 294 31.83 -3.79 12.45
CA SER A 294 31.56 -4.82 13.46
C SER A 294 30.61 -5.92 12.94
N VAL A 295 30.55 -7.05 13.65
CA VAL A 295 29.60 -8.14 13.35
C VAL A 295 28.17 -7.70 13.63
N GLY A 296 27.94 -6.85 14.63
CA GLY A 296 26.64 -6.24 14.89
C GLY A 296 26.16 -5.38 13.74
N GLU A 297 27.06 -4.64 13.08
CA GLU A 297 26.71 -3.77 11.95
C GLU A 297 26.18 -4.55 10.74
N LEU A 298 26.68 -5.78 10.51
CA LEU A 298 26.13 -6.69 9.50
C LEU A 298 24.63 -6.96 9.77
N VAL A 299 24.31 -7.25 11.03
CA VAL A 299 22.95 -7.57 11.47
C VAL A 299 22.05 -6.33 11.43
N MET A 300 22.58 -5.16 11.80
CA MET A 300 21.89 -3.87 11.70
C MET A 300 21.47 -3.58 10.26
N VAL A 301 22.40 -3.68 9.31
CA VAL A 301 22.16 -3.39 7.89
C VAL A 301 21.12 -4.34 7.32
N ASN A 302 21.24 -5.64 7.61
CA ASN A 302 20.23 -6.63 7.21
C ASN A 302 18.84 -6.29 7.77
N ALA A 303 18.75 -5.96 9.07
CA ALA A 303 17.48 -5.63 9.72
C ALA A 303 16.86 -4.34 9.14
N MET A 304 17.66 -3.29 8.93
CA MET A 304 17.19 -2.03 8.33
C MET A 304 16.67 -2.22 6.91
N LEU A 305 17.40 -2.94 6.07
CA LEU A 305 16.99 -3.21 4.69
C LEU A 305 15.71 -4.06 4.65
N MET A 306 15.63 -5.13 5.44
CA MET A 306 14.42 -5.95 5.57
C MET A 306 13.21 -5.13 6.00
N GLN A 307 13.39 -4.17 6.90
CA GLN A 307 12.33 -3.28 7.35
C GLN A 307 11.89 -2.31 6.25
N LEU A 308 12.84 -1.77 5.48
CA LEU A 308 12.61 -0.82 4.39
C LEU A 308 11.78 -1.43 3.25
N PHE A 309 11.97 -2.72 2.93
CA PHE A 309 11.25 -3.35 1.83
C PHE A 309 9.80 -3.74 2.16
N ARG A 310 9.44 -3.99 3.44
CA ARG A 310 8.06 -4.41 3.79
C ARG A 310 6.96 -3.44 3.33
N PRO A 311 7.08 -2.11 3.53
CA PRO A 311 6.08 -1.18 3.02
C PRO A 311 6.05 -1.14 1.47
N LEU A 312 7.16 -1.48 0.81
CA LEU A 312 7.24 -1.49 -0.65
C LEU A 312 6.42 -2.63 -1.26
N ASP A 313 6.27 -3.75 -0.56
CA ASP A 313 5.50 -4.92 -1.03
C ASP A 313 4.03 -4.59 -1.33
N ILE A 314 3.44 -3.69 -0.53
CA ILE A 314 2.05 -3.26 -0.71
C ILE A 314 1.92 -2.06 -1.68
N LEU A 315 3.02 -1.43 -2.12
CA LEU A 315 2.95 -0.23 -2.95
C LEU A 315 2.24 -0.46 -4.28
N GLY A 316 2.38 -1.64 -4.89
CA GLY A 316 1.65 -1.97 -6.13
C GLY A 316 0.13 -1.95 -5.93
N TRP A 317 -0.34 -2.40 -4.78
CA TRP A 317 -1.76 -2.34 -4.41
C TRP A 317 -2.17 -0.90 -4.02
N VAL A 318 -1.35 -0.21 -3.24
CA VAL A 318 -1.58 1.19 -2.84
C VAL A 318 -1.68 2.10 -4.08
N TYR A 319 -0.77 1.97 -5.04
CA TYR A 319 -0.77 2.75 -6.27
C TYR A 319 -2.07 2.61 -7.06
N ARG A 320 -2.58 1.39 -7.18
CA ARG A 320 -3.86 1.12 -7.86
C ARG A 320 -5.04 1.73 -7.09
N ASN A 321 -5.07 1.61 -5.77
CA ASN A 321 -6.13 2.21 -4.97
C ASN A 321 -6.10 3.74 -4.99
N ILE A 322 -4.91 4.34 -5.02
CA ILE A 322 -4.78 5.79 -5.19
C ILE A 322 -5.33 6.19 -6.57
N LYS A 323 -4.96 5.48 -7.65
CA LYS A 323 -5.52 5.74 -8.98
C LYS A 323 -7.04 5.58 -9.02
N GLN A 324 -7.57 4.52 -8.41
CA GLN A 324 -9.01 4.30 -8.36
C GLN A 324 -9.71 5.39 -7.54
N GLY A 325 -9.19 5.73 -6.37
CA GLY A 325 -9.75 6.78 -5.51
C GLY A 325 -9.73 8.16 -6.18
N LEU A 326 -8.73 8.45 -7.02
CA LEU A 326 -8.70 9.67 -7.83
C LEU A 326 -9.82 9.70 -8.88
N VAL A 327 -10.06 8.59 -9.57
CA VAL A 327 -11.15 8.46 -10.55
C VAL A 327 -12.52 8.55 -9.86
N ASP A 328 -12.69 7.84 -8.74
CA ASP A 328 -13.94 7.87 -7.98
C ASP A 328 -14.22 9.28 -7.42
N MET A 329 -13.17 10.00 -7.02
CA MET A 329 -13.29 11.39 -6.59
C MET A 329 -13.67 12.33 -7.74
N GLU A 330 -13.09 12.16 -8.93
CA GLU A 330 -13.44 12.93 -10.12
C GLU A 330 -14.91 12.70 -10.53
N TYR A 331 -15.46 11.51 -10.30
CA TYR A 331 -16.87 11.23 -10.55
C TYR A 331 -17.82 11.89 -9.54
N MET A 332 -17.34 12.24 -8.34
CA MET A 332 -18.13 12.88 -7.28
C MET A 332 -18.18 14.41 -7.37
N PHE A 333 -17.23 15.05 -8.06
CA PHE A 333 -17.07 16.51 -8.14
C PHE A 333 -17.31 17.05 -9.55
#